data_AF-A0AAV4RMF1-F1
#
_entry.id   AF-A0AAV4RMF1-F1
#
_cell.length_a   1.000
_cell.length_b   1.000
_cell.length_c   1.000
_cell.angle_alpha   90.00
_cell.angle_beta   90.00
_cell.angle_gamma   90.00
#
_symmetry.space_group_name_H-M   'P 1'
#
loop_
_entity.id
_entity.type
_entity.pdbx_description
1 polymer ?
#
loop_
_entity_poly.entity_id
_entity_poly.type
_entity_poly.pdbx_seq_one_letter_code
_entity_poly.pdbx_strand_id
1 'polypeptide(L)'
;MPPPKNGILSIVERWNRNFKKFGNKSKQKYEKNWDLLLPNLLFAYRETPHSITRLPSFQLVYGRLPSDPSSLLKDIWTSERSIPTTTTRFIENHLQNITGTLRKAYEIVFETAVKSQEQLYFQIYSSFKREIFCRGREILILLPSSSHKILNIWK
;
A
#
# COMPACT_ATOMS: atom_id res chain seq x y z
N MET A 1 -29.18 4.20 15.51
CA MET A 1 -27.87 3.60 15.16
C MET A 1 -27.71 3.70 13.65
N PRO A 2 -26.86 4.58 13.09
CA PRO A 2 -26.68 4.59 11.64
C PRO A 2 -25.85 3.38 11.23
N PRO A 3 -26.08 2.81 10.02
CA PRO A 3 -25.39 1.61 9.58
C PRO A 3 -23.90 1.91 9.33
N PRO A 4 -23.00 0.94 9.56
CA PRO A 4 -21.57 1.14 9.30
C PRO A 4 -21.36 1.39 7.81
N LYS A 5 -20.98 2.62 7.46
CA LYS A 5 -20.62 2.98 6.08
C LYS A 5 -19.36 2.19 5.68
N ASN A 6 -19.59 1.08 4.99
CA ASN A 6 -18.79 0.59 3.87
C ASN A 6 -17.35 0.15 4.20
N GLY A 7 -17.18 -1.00 4.86
CA GLY A 7 -15.86 -1.62 5.04
C GLY A 7 -15.13 -1.96 3.72
N ILE A 8 -15.87 -2.31 2.66
CA ILE A 8 -15.29 -2.76 1.37
C ILE A 8 -14.88 -1.58 0.46
N LEU A 9 -15.69 -0.52 0.37
CA LEU A 9 -15.31 0.72 -0.35
C LEU A 9 -14.04 1.35 0.23
N SER A 10 -13.80 1.18 1.53
CA SER A 10 -12.61 1.71 2.19
C SER A 10 -11.29 1.08 1.71
N ILE A 11 -11.27 -0.20 1.30
CA ILE A 11 -10.05 -0.91 0.92
C ILE A 11 -9.53 -0.41 -0.43
N VAL A 12 -10.43 -0.30 -1.42
CA VAL A 12 -10.10 0.22 -2.74
C VAL A 12 -9.68 1.68 -2.66
N GLU A 13 -10.38 2.50 -1.87
CA GLU A 13 -9.97 3.89 -1.62
C GLU A 13 -8.60 4.00 -0.95
N ARG A 14 -8.29 3.10 0.00
CA ARG A 14 -6.99 3.06 0.67
C ARG A 14 -5.88 2.65 -0.29
N TRP A 15 -6.15 1.68 -1.17
CA TRP A 15 -5.23 1.29 -2.23
C TRP A 15 -4.96 2.46 -3.19
N ASN A 16 -6.01 3.10 -3.71
CA ASN A 16 -5.89 4.26 -4.60
C ASN A 16 -5.10 5.40 -3.94
N ARG A 17 -5.29 5.62 -2.64
CA ARG A 17 -4.53 6.61 -1.87
C ARG A 17 -3.05 6.25 -1.77
N ASN A 18 -2.73 4.99 -1.49
CA ASN A 18 -1.34 4.51 -1.43
C ASN A 18 -0.66 4.58 -2.79
N PHE A 19 -1.37 4.22 -3.87
CA PHE A 19 -0.88 4.28 -5.23
C PHE A 19 -0.57 5.73 -5.66
N LYS A 20 -1.47 6.67 -5.37
CA LYS A 20 -1.23 8.11 -5.60
C LYS A 20 -0.03 8.64 -4.81
N LYS A 21 0.10 8.25 -3.53
CA LYS A 21 1.26 8.64 -2.70
C LYS A 21 2.58 8.12 -3.28
N PHE A 22 2.59 6.88 -3.77
CA PHE A 22 3.76 6.34 -4.45
C PHE A 22 4.07 7.14 -5.72
N GLY A 23 3.08 7.36 -6.59
CA GLY A 23 3.26 8.11 -7.84
C GLY A 23 3.83 9.51 -7.61
N ASN A 24 3.41 10.20 -6.56
CA ASN A 24 3.95 11.52 -6.20
C ASN A 24 5.43 11.42 -5.74
N LYS A 25 5.77 10.42 -4.92
CA LYS A 25 7.15 10.21 -4.46
C LYS A 25 8.08 9.76 -5.57
N SER A 26 7.61 8.90 -6.48
CA SER A 26 8.40 8.43 -7.62
C SER A 26 8.66 9.56 -8.61
N LYS A 27 7.66 10.42 -8.88
CA LYS A 27 7.84 11.64 -9.70
C LYS A 27 8.87 12.59 -9.07
N GLN A 28 8.84 12.78 -7.76
CA GLN A 28 9.82 13.64 -7.08
C GLN A 28 11.26 13.11 -7.18
N LYS A 29 11.45 11.77 -7.24
CA LYS A 29 12.78 11.14 -7.21
C LYS A 29 13.34 10.76 -8.59
N TYR A 30 12.47 10.48 -9.56
CA TYR A 30 12.84 9.96 -10.88
C TYR A 30 12.24 10.76 -12.06
N GLU A 31 11.57 11.89 -11.80
CA GLU A 31 10.91 12.83 -12.74
C GLU A 31 10.24 12.17 -13.96
N LYS A 32 11.00 11.91 -15.03
CA LYS A 32 10.50 11.34 -16.30
C LYS A 32 10.34 9.82 -16.30
N ASN A 33 11.04 9.10 -15.43
CA ASN A 33 11.15 7.63 -15.49
C ASN A 33 10.30 6.91 -14.43
N TRP A 34 9.31 7.59 -13.85
CA TRP A 34 8.46 7.01 -12.82
C TRP A 34 7.62 5.84 -13.34
N ASP A 35 7.26 5.85 -14.63
CA ASP A 35 6.51 4.78 -15.31
C ASP A 35 7.26 3.45 -15.37
N LEU A 36 8.61 3.49 -15.37
CA LEU A 36 9.44 2.28 -15.35
C LEU A 36 9.38 1.55 -14.01
N LEU A 37 9.02 2.25 -12.92
CA LEU A 37 8.89 1.68 -11.57
C LEU A 37 7.50 1.10 -11.32
N LEU A 38 6.54 1.39 -12.19
CA LEU A 38 5.13 1.04 -12.07
C LEU A 38 4.91 -0.49 -12.06
N PRO A 39 5.56 -1.29 -12.93
CA PRO A 39 5.49 -2.75 -12.87
C PRO A 39 6.06 -3.31 -11.56
N ASN A 40 7.21 -2.80 -11.10
CA ASN A 40 7.88 -3.24 -9.89
C ASN A 40 7.04 -2.94 -8.63
N LEU A 41 6.38 -1.79 -8.59
CA LEU A 41 5.47 -1.44 -7.51
C LEU A 41 4.25 -2.37 -7.48
N LEU A 42 3.60 -2.55 -8.62
CA LEU A 42 2.41 -3.39 -8.72
C LEU A 42 2.74 -4.83 -8.35
N PHE A 43 3.93 -5.29 -8.71
CA PHE A 43 4.47 -6.57 -8.27
C PHE A 43 4.61 -6.64 -6.74
N ALA A 44 5.35 -5.72 -6.13
CA ALA A 44 5.53 -5.67 -4.68
C ALA A 44 4.20 -5.61 -3.91
N TYR A 45 3.22 -4.87 -4.43
CA TYR A 45 1.87 -4.82 -3.86
C TYR A 45 1.11 -6.15 -3.97
N ARG A 46 1.29 -6.88 -5.07
CA ARG A 46 0.62 -8.16 -5.30
C ARG A 46 1.21 -9.30 -4.47
N GLU A 47 2.49 -9.21 -4.15
CA GLU A 47 3.18 -10.17 -3.28
C GLU A 47 2.97 -9.89 -1.78
N THR A 48 2.72 -8.64 -1.40
CA THR A 48 2.54 -8.30 0.02
C THR A 48 1.23 -8.86 0.58
N PRO A 49 1.26 -9.56 1.73
CA PRO A 49 0.06 -10.07 2.36
C PRO A 49 -0.82 -8.91 2.85
N HIS A 50 -2.09 -8.93 2.50
CA HIS A 50 -3.03 -7.90 2.92
C HIS A 50 -3.40 -8.08 4.40
N SER A 51 -3.56 -6.98 5.16
CA SER A 51 -3.68 -7.03 6.62
C SER A 51 -4.88 -7.82 7.14
N ILE A 52 -5.96 -7.88 6.36
CA ILE A 52 -7.21 -8.57 6.71
C ILE A 52 -7.15 -10.05 6.33
N THR A 53 -6.83 -10.34 5.06
CA THR A 53 -6.85 -11.71 4.52
C THR A 53 -5.59 -12.48 4.87
N ARG A 54 -4.52 -11.80 5.33
CA ARG A 54 -3.17 -12.34 5.58
C ARG A 54 -2.54 -13.05 4.38
N LEU A 55 -3.17 -12.97 3.21
CA LEU A 55 -2.77 -13.61 1.97
C LEU A 55 -2.34 -12.55 0.94
N PRO A 56 -1.34 -12.86 0.08
CA PRO A 56 -0.98 -12.01 -1.05
C PRO A 56 -2.15 -11.84 -2.01
N SER A 57 -2.30 -10.64 -2.57
CA SER A 57 -3.35 -10.37 -3.56
C SER A 57 -3.21 -11.26 -4.80
N PHE A 58 -1.98 -11.59 -5.20
CA PHE A 58 -1.72 -12.51 -6.31
C PHE A 58 -2.29 -13.91 -6.05
N GLN A 59 -2.09 -14.43 -4.83
CA GLN A 59 -2.56 -15.76 -4.45
C GLN A 59 -4.10 -15.83 -4.40
N LEU A 60 -4.76 -14.75 -3.98
CA LEU A 60 -6.22 -14.67 -3.97
C LEU A 60 -6.82 -14.71 -5.38
N VAL A 61 -6.15 -14.12 -6.38
CA VAL A 61 -6.64 -14.06 -7.76
C VAL A 61 -6.31 -15.34 -8.54
N TYR A 62 -5.09 -15.86 -8.37
CA TYR A 62 -4.56 -16.93 -9.22
C TYR A 62 -4.46 -18.29 -8.52
N GLY A 63 -4.77 -18.38 -7.23
CA GLY A 63 -4.71 -19.63 -6.46
C GLY A 63 -3.31 -20.20 -6.26
N ARG A 64 -2.26 -19.48 -6.66
CA ARG A 64 -0.86 -19.89 -6.56
C ARG A 64 0.00 -18.76 -6.02
N LEU A 65 1.13 -19.09 -5.41
CA LEU A 65 2.11 -18.09 -5.03
C LEU A 65 2.74 -17.46 -6.29
N PRO A 66 3.01 -16.15 -6.27
CA PRO A 66 3.79 -15.54 -7.34
C PRO A 66 5.18 -16.18 -7.38
N SER A 67 5.66 -16.45 -8.60
CA SER A 67 7.04 -16.89 -8.80
C SER A 67 7.93 -15.66 -8.58
N ASP A 68 8.27 -15.41 -7.32
CA ASP A 68 9.12 -14.30 -6.90
C ASP A 68 10.50 -14.45 -7.59
N PRO A 69 11.11 -13.39 -8.14
CA PRO A 69 12.53 -13.37 -8.47
C PRO A 69 13.42 -14.03 -7.40
N SER A 70 13.08 -13.93 -6.11
CA SER A 70 13.80 -14.60 -5.02
C SER A 70 13.58 -16.12 -5.01
N SER A 71 12.38 -16.60 -5.34
CA SER A 71 12.08 -18.03 -5.51
C SER A 71 12.82 -18.60 -6.72
N LEU A 72 12.87 -17.85 -7.83
CA LEU A 72 13.68 -18.21 -9.00
C LEU A 72 15.17 -18.26 -8.64
N LEU A 73 15.67 -17.28 -7.90
CA LEU A 73 17.05 -17.25 -7.37
C LEU A 73 17.33 -18.43 -6.44
N LYS A 74 16.38 -18.79 -5.58
CA LYS A 74 16.49 -19.96 -4.71
C LYS A 74 16.59 -21.23 -5.54
N ASP A 75 15.73 -21.43 -6.53
CA ASP A 75 15.73 -22.59 -7.43
C ASP A 75 17.05 -22.68 -8.24
N ILE A 76 17.56 -21.52 -8.67
CA ILE A 76 18.86 -21.39 -9.34
C ILE A 76 20.00 -21.78 -8.41
N TRP A 77 20.01 -21.28 -7.17
CA TRP A 77 21.04 -21.57 -6.17
C TRP A 77 20.97 -22.99 -5.62
N THR A 78 19.79 -23.61 -5.59
CA THR A 78 19.61 -25.02 -5.22
C THR A 78 19.84 -25.97 -6.40
N SER A 79 20.26 -25.44 -7.56
CA SER A 79 20.60 -26.22 -8.77
C SER A 79 19.45 -27.05 -9.35
N GLU A 80 18.19 -26.73 -9.00
CA GLU A 80 17.01 -27.40 -9.57
C GLU A 80 16.75 -27.00 -11.03
N ARG A 81 17.36 -25.91 -11.50
CA ARG A 81 17.35 -25.47 -12.92
C ARG A 81 18.75 -25.03 -13.37
N SER A 82 19.27 -25.62 -14.45
CA SER A 82 20.56 -25.21 -15.04
C SER A 82 20.38 -23.98 -15.93
N ILE A 83 21.16 -22.93 -15.68
CA ILE A 83 21.21 -21.73 -16.53
C ILE A 83 22.32 -21.90 -17.56
N PRO A 84 22.11 -21.57 -18.85
CA PRO A 84 23.18 -21.58 -19.85
C PRO A 84 24.28 -20.54 -19.51
N THR A 85 25.52 -21.02 -19.49
CA THR A 85 26.74 -20.40 -18.95
C THR A 85 27.09 -19.02 -19.53
N THR A 86 26.53 -18.67 -20.69
CA THR A 86 26.79 -17.41 -21.41
C THR A 86 25.88 -16.25 -20.96
N THR A 87 24.77 -16.54 -20.29
CA THR A 87 23.75 -15.52 -19.90
C THR A 87 23.91 -15.02 -18.46
N THR A 88 24.80 -15.66 -17.71
CA THR A 88 25.02 -15.45 -16.27
C THR A 88 25.32 -14.00 -15.91
N ARG A 89 26.24 -13.35 -16.63
CA ARG A 89 26.68 -11.97 -16.29
C ARG A 89 25.60 -10.91 -16.52
N PHE A 90 24.78 -11.07 -17.56
CA PHE A 90 23.66 -10.16 -17.83
C PHE A 90 22.53 -10.36 -16.80
N ILE A 91 22.21 -11.62 -16.50
CA ILE A 91 21.21 -11.97 -15.49
C ILE A 91 21.66 -11.48 -14.11
N GLU A 92 22.92 -11.67 -13.74
CA GLU A 92 23.49 -11.19 -12.47
C GLU A 92 23.39 -9.67 -12.34
N ASN A 93 23.82 -8.92 -13.35
CA ASN A 93 23.72 -7.46 -13.34
C ASN A 93 22.26 -7.00 -13.24
N HIS A 94 21.35 -7.66 -13.96
CA HIS A 94 19.93 -7.37 -13.93
C HIS A 94 19.32 -7.65 -12.55
N LEU A 95 19.67 -8.78 -11.92
CA LEU A 95 19.26 -9.15 -10.58
C LEU A 95 19.83 -8.20 -9.52
N GLN A 96 21.09 -7.79 -9.64
CA GLN A 96 21.67 -6.77 -8.76
C GLN A 96 20.94 -5.43 -8.89
N ASN A 97 20.55 -5.04 -10.10
CA ASN A 97 19.82 -3.80 -10.33
C ASN A 97 18.39 -3.88 -9.76
N ILE A 98 17.68 -4.99 -9.96
CA ILE A 98 16.35 -5.21 -9.37
C ILE A 98 16.43 -5.23 -7.84
N THR A 99 17.34 -6.01 -7.26
CA THR A 99 17.48 -6.08 -5.80
C THR A 99 17.88 -4.73 -5.19
N GLY A 100 18.77 -3.99 -5.86
CA GLY A 100 19.16 -2.64 -5.45
C GLY A 100 18.01 -1.63 -5.53
N THR A 101 17.19 -1.68 -6.58
CA THR A 101 16.02 -0.80 -6.74
C THR A 101 14.92 -1.14 -5.74
N LEU A 102 14.66 -2.42 -5.49
CA LEU A 102 13.72 -2.89 -4.46
C LEU A 102 14.14 -2.46 -3.07
N ARG A 103 15.43 -2.58 -2.72
CA ARG A 103 15.96 -2.14 -1.43
C ARG A 103 15.76 -0.63 -1.22
N LYS A 104 16.11 0.18 -2.21
CA LYS A 104 15.90 1.64 -2.17
C LYS A 104 14.42 2.00 -2.04
N ALA A 105 13.54 1.31 -2.76
CA ALA A 105 12.10 1.53 -2.66
C ALA A 105 11.59 1.16 -1.26
N TYR A 106 12.07 0.05 -0.70
CA TYR A 106 11.72 -0.39 0.64
C TYR A 106 12.13 0.62 1.72
N GLU A 107 13.36 1.12 1.69
CA GLU A 107 13.85 2.13 2.65
C GLU A 107 12.96 3.39 2.66
N ILE A 108 12.62 3.91 1.48
CA ILE A 108 11.73 5.08 1.35
C ILE A 108 10.35 4.78 1.94
N VAL A 109 9.79 3.61 1.62
CA VAL A 109 8.48 3.19 2.13
C VAL A 109 8.52 3.02 3.64
N PHE A 110 9.57 2.40 4.18
CA PHE A 110 9.75 2.17 5.61
C PHE A 110 9.84 3.49 6.39
N GLU A 111 10.73 4.40 5.99
CA GLU A 111 10.87 5.70 6.65
C GLU A 111 9.56 6.49 6.61
N THR A 112 8.85 6.44 5.49
CA THR A 112 7.60 7.17 5.34
C THR A 112 6.43 6.48 6.05
N ALA A 113 6.46 5.16 6.21
CA ALA A 113 5.50 4.42 7.01
C ALA A 113 5.65 4.77 8.50
N VAL A 114 6.86 4.72 9.04
CA VAL A 114 7.18 5.09 10.44
C VAL A 114 6.71 6.52 10.73
N LYS A 115 7.16 7.50 9.94
CA LYS A 115 6.77 8.91 10.08
C LYS A 115 5.24 9.10 9.99
N SER A 116 4.58 8.39 9.07
CA SER A 116 3.12 8.47 8.93
C SER A 116 2.36 7.84 10.09
N GLN A 117 2.92 6.82 10.72
CA GLN A 117 2.32 6.10 11.84
C GLN A 117 2.44 6.91 13.13
N GLU A 118 3.58 7.56 13.34
CA GLU A 118 3.79 8.52 14.44
C GLU A 118 2.88 9.74 14.31
N GLN A 119 2.76 10.30 13.09
CA GLN A 119 1.86 11.43 12.83
C GLN A 119 0.39 11.05 13.04
N LEU A 120 -0.03 9.86 12.58
CA LEU A 120 -1.39 9.35 12.83
C LEU A 120 -1.63 9.13 14.32
N TYR A 121 -0.68 8.52 15.03
CA TYR A 121 -0.78 8.31 16.47
C TYR A 121 -0.94 9.66 17.19
N PHE A 122 -0.09 10.65 16.90
CA PHE A 122 -0.20 11.98 17.49
C PHE A 122 -1.53 12.68 17.15
N GLN A 123 -1.99 12.63 15.89
CA GLN A 123 -3.27 13.23 15.47
C GLN A 123 -4.46 12.55 16.15
N ILE A 124 -4.47 11.22 16.22
CA ILE A 124 -5.55 10.47 16.89
C ILE A 124 -5.56 10.81 18.38
N TYR A 125 -4.42 10.71 19.07
CA TYR A 125 -4.36 10.94 20.52
C TYR A 125 -4.62 12.41 20.90
N SER A 126 -4.16 13.39 20.09
CA SER A 126 -4.43 14.81 20.33
C SER A 126 -5.87 15.22 20.01
N SER A 127 -6.51 14.56 19.04
CA SER A 127 -7.90 14.81 18.66
C SER A 127 -8.91 14.06 19.54
N PHE A 128 -8.46 13.07 20.32
CA PHE A 128 -9.27 12.31 21.28
C PHE A 128 -9.59 13.11 22.57
N LYS A 129 -10.06 14.36 22.45
CA LYS A 129 -10.91 14.95 23.49
C LYS A 129 -12.27 14.28 23.37
N ARG A 130 -12.52 13.22 24.15
CA ARG A 130 -13.87 12.68 24.30
C ARG A 130 -14.73 13.76 24.96
N GLU A 131 -15.53 14.47 24.19
CA GLU A 131 -16.65 15.20 24.76
C GLU A 131 -17.64 14.16 25.28
N ILE A 132 -17.74 14.07 26.60
CA ILE A 132 -18.71 13.21 27.26
C ILE A 132 -20.07 13.89 27.08
N PHE A 133 -20.98 13.22 26.39
CA PHE A 133 -22.36 13.70 26.23
C PHE A 133 -23.10 13.52 27.55
N CYS A 134 -23.24 14.61 28.32
CA CYS A 134 -24.06 14.63 29.52
C CYS A 134 -25.54 14.85 29.14
N ARG A 135 -26.45 14.21 29.89
CA ARG A 135 -27.90 14.37 29.70
C ARG A 135 -28.27 15.85 29.94
N GLY A 136 -28.88 16.50 28.94
CA GLY A 136 -29.27 17.91 28.99
C GLY A 136 -28.45 18.87 28.11
N ARG A 137 -27.43 18.39 27.38
CA ARG A 137 -26.71 19.20 26.38
C ARG A 137 -27.39 19.11 25.00
N GLU A 138 -27.60 20.25 24.38
CA GLU A 138 -27.95 20.33 22.96
C GLU A 138 -26.74 19.95 22.11
N ILE A 139 -26.96 19.07 21.14
CA ILE A 139 -25.95 18.59 20.21
C ILE A 139 -26.47 18.73 18.79
N LEU A 140 -25.63 19.26 17.90
CA LEU A 140 -25.93 19.36 16.48
C LEU A 140 -25.71 18.01 15.81
N ILE A 141 -26.71 17.55 15.07
CA ILE A 141 -26.71 16.27 14.35
C ILE A 141 -26.63 16.57 12.86
N LEU A 142 -25.57 16.06 12.21
CA LEU A 142 -25.47 16.13 10.76
C LEU A 142 -26.34 15.06 10.12
N LEU A 143 -27.52 15.45 9.64
CA LEU A 143 -28.40 14.60 8.87
C LEU A 143 -28.02 14.68 7.38
N PRO A 144 -27.87 13.55 6.67
CA PRO A 144 -27.60 13.56 5.24
C PRO A 144 -28.86 14.02 4.50
N SER A 145 -28.96 15.32 4.22
CA SER A 145 -30.13 15.92 3.55
C SER A 145 -30.05 15.82 2.03
N SER A 146 -28.89 15.48 1.46
CA SER A 146 -28.75 15.25 0.02
C SER A 146 -27.66 14.23 -0.32
N SER A 147 -27.68 13.73 -1.56
CA SER A 147 -26.63 12.86 -2.11
C SER A 147 -25.26 13.55 -2.22
N HIS A 148 -25.22 14.89 -2.28
CA HIS A 148 -23.98 15.65 -2.33
C HIS A 148 -23.54 16.07 -0.93
N LYS A 149 -22.34 15.60 -0.52
CA LYS A 149 -21.77 15.78 0.83
C LYS A 149 -21.71 17.24 1.31
N ILE A 150 -21.64 18.20 0.38
CA ILE A 150 -21.48 19.63 0.66
C ILE A 150 -22.82 20.28 1.07
N LEU A 151 -23.94 19.74 0.61
CA LEU A 151 -25.27 20.30 0.87
C LEU A 151 -25.93 19.73 2.15
N ASN A 152 -25.15 19.07 3.01
CA ASN A 152 -25.67 18.55 4.26
C ASN A 152 -25.83 19.69 5.28
N ILE A 153 -27.01 19.74 5.89
CA ILE A 153 -27.39 20.80 6.83
C ILE A 153 -27.22 20.27 8.25
N TRP A 154 -26.58 21.06 9.11
CA TRP A 154 -26.50 20.80 10.54
C TRP A 154 -27.81 21.26 11.20
N LYS A 155 -28.48 20.37 11.91
CA LYS A 155 -29.70 20.66 12.67
C LYS A 155 -29.56 20.18 14.11
#